data_AF-A0A1W9XDD9-F1
#
_entry.id   AF-A0A1W9XDD9-F1
#
_cell.length_a   1.000
_cell.length_b   1.000
_cell.length_c   1.000
_cell.angle_alpha   90.00
_cell.angle_beta   90.00
_cell.angle_gamma   90.00
#
_symmetry.space_group_name_H-M   'P 1'
#
loop_
_entity.id
_entity.type
_entity.pdbx_description
1 polymer ?
#
loop_
_entity_poly.entity_id
_entity_poly.type
_entity_poly.pdbx_seq_one_letter_code
_entity_poly.pdbx_strand_id
1 'polypeptide(L)'
;MNKQPSFEQEIKQHFRQNQIEFKDNSESYKKLDFAFGDKSSKRYFSFDVKEKRQRYATKNWPRTDIPEAHLFIIDDLAARKLLAYAPNSGLVVRDNIHQLYIFFSVADLFLMPRQRVNRNIRKKVQGIKGKWMIDLRNGQVFKELAAVFIGISDYLNQREDIFLNILECYGSYFGEKIGKGGIERHPDHWAIDVSETR
;
A
#
# COMPACT_ATOMS: atom_id res chain seq x y z
N MET A 1 -24.32 -20.75 -9.24
CA MET A 1 -22.96 -20.45 -8.77
C MET A 1 -23.06 -19.43 -7.65
N ASN A 2 -22.64 -19.75 -6.43
CA ASN A 2 -22.63 -18.76 -5.35
C ASN A 2 -21.66 -17.63 -5.71
N LYS A 3 -22.18 -16.41 -5.77
CA LYS A 3 -21.41 -15.21 -6.09
C LYS A 3 -20.44 -14.95 -4.94
N GLN A 4 -19.13 -15.02 -5.19
CA GLN A 4 -18.12 -14.67 -4.19
C GLN A 4 -18.41 -13.25 -3.66
N PRO A 5 -18.44 -13.02 -2.33
CA PRO A 5 -18.69 -11.70 -1.78
C PRO A 5 -17.62 -10.70 -2.24
N SER A 6 -17.97 -9.42 -2.28
CA SER A 6 -16.94 -8.37 -2.45
C SER A 6 -15.97 -8.42 -1.28
N PHE A 7 -14.74 -7.98 -1.52
CA PHE A 7 -13.68 -8.01 -0.52
C PHE A 7 -14.05 -7.17 0.71
N GLU A 8 -14.72 -6.03 0.51
CA GLU A 8 -15.30 -5.26 1.62
C GLU A 8 -16.26 -6.08 2.48
N GLN A 9 -17.14 -6.90 1.88
CA GLN A 9 -18.07 -7.74 2.63
C GLN A 9 -17.36 -8.89 3.33
N GLU A 10 -16.34 -9.46 2.69
CA GLU A 10 -15.49 -10.49 3.29
C GLU A 10 -14.75 -9.96 4.54
N ILE A 11 -14.21 -8.74 4.47
CA ILE A 11 -13.59 -8.05 5.63
C ILE A 11 -14.61 -7.83 6.74
N LYS A 12 -15.79 -7.27 6.42
CA LYS A 12 -16.88 -7.04 7.39
C LYS A 12 -17.31 -8.35 8.05
N GLN A 13 -17.42 -9.43 7.28
CA GLN A 13 -17.76 -10.75 7.80
C GLN A 13 -16.67 -11.28 8.72
N HIS A 14 -15.40 -11.21 8.32
CA HIS A 14 -14.27 -11.64 9.14
C HIS A 14 -14.24 -10.90 10.48
N PHE A 15 -14.36 -9.57 10.48
CA PHE A 15 -14.38 -8.80 11.73
C PHE A 15 -15.57 -9.13 12.62
N ARG A 16 -16.77 -9.28 12.07
CA ARG A 16 -17.96 -9.68 12.83
C ARG A 16 -17.82 -11.09 13.43
N GLN A 17 -17.32 -12.05 12.65
CA GLN A 17 -17.13 -13.43 13.10
C GLN A 17 -16.10 -13.53 14.23
N ASN A 18 -15.06 -12.68 14.21
CA ASN A 18 -14.00 -12.66 15.21
C ASN A 18 -14.22 -11.61 16.30
N GLN A 19 -15.39 -10.98 16.36
CA GLN A 19 -15.74 -9.93 17.34
C GLN A 19 -14.72 -8.78 17.41
N ILE A 20 -14.10 -8.44 16.28
CA ILE A 20 -13.15 -7.33 16.17
C ILE A 20 -13.93 -6.05 15.97
N GLU A 21 -13.76 -5.08 16.88
CA GLU A 21 -14.33 -3.74 16.69
C GLU A 21 -13.62 -3.03 15.54
N PHE A 22 -14.41 -2.47 14.62
CA PHE A 22 -13.89 -1.75 13.47
C PHE A 22 -14.80 -0.59 13.07
N LYS A 23 -14.19 0.38 12.39
CA LYS A 23 -14.88 1.48 11.74
C LYS A 23 -15.02 1.18 10.24
N ASP A 24 -16.25 1.14 9.77
CA ASP A 24 -16.60 1.03 8.36
C ASP A 24 -16.77 2.43 7.75
N ASN A 25 -15.91 2.81 6.81
CA ASN A 25 -16.08 4.01 5.99
C ASN A 25 -16.07 3.67 4.50
N SER A 26 -16.45 2.45 4.09
CA SER A 26 -16.37 2.01 2.68
C SER A 26 -17.20 2.87 1.72
N GLU A 27 -18.17 3.63 2.24
CA GLU A 27 -18.98 4.59 1.47
C GLU A 27 -18.37 6.01 1.41
N SER A 28 -17.27 6.26 2.13
CA SER A 28 -16.67 7.58 2.25
C SER A 28 -15.60 7.84 1.19
N TYR A 29 -15.79 8.88 0.39
CA TYR A 29 -14.77 9.34 -0.56
C TYR A 29 -13.57 10.04 0.11
N LYS A 30 -13.67 10.43 1.39
CA LYS A 30 -12.66 11.22 2.11
C LYS A 30 -11.84 10.42 3.11
N LYS A 31 -12.31 9.23 3.51
CA LYS A 31 -11.66 8.37 4.51
C LYS A 31 -11.08 7.12 3.87
N LEU A 32 -10.29 6.38 4.64
CA LEU A 32 -9.90 5.02 4.30
C LEU A 32 -11.04 4.06 4.62
N ASP A 33 -11.19 3.02 3.80
CA ASP A 33 -12.33 2.12 3.81
C ASP A 33 -12.60 1.52 5.21
N PHE A 34 -11.55 1.13 5.93
CA PHE A 34 -11.67 0.51 7.25
C PHE A 34 -10.66 1.05 8.24
N ALA A 35 -10.95 0.90 9.53
CA ALA A 35 -9.97 1.06 10.59
C ALA A 35 -10.31 0.19 11.80
N PHE A 36 -9.30 -0.26 12.55
CA PHE A 36 -9.47 -1.13 13.72
C PHE A 36 -8.31 -0.94 14.71
N GLY A 37 -8.43 -1.56 15.88
CA GLY A 37 -7.41 -1.54 16.93
C GLY A 37 -7.60 -0.42 17.95
N ASP A 38 -6.63 -0.28 18.86
CA ASP A 38 -6.72 0.63 20.00
C ASP A 38 -5.96 1.96 19.75
N LYS A 39 -6.68 3.07 19.93
CA LYS A 39 -6.12 4.42 19.78
C LYS A 39 -5.18 4.79 20.92
N SER A 40 -5.44 4.32 22.13
CA SER A 40 -4.66 4.69 23.32
C SER A 40 -3.25 4.10 23.27
N SER A 41 -3.09 2.87 22.78
CA SER A 41 -1.79 2.24 22.52
C SER A 41 -1.09 2.69 21.23
N LYS A 42 -1.62 3.69 20.50
CA LYS A 42 -1.13 4.12 19.17
C LYS A 42 -1.06 2.95 18.15
N ARG A 43 -1.90 1.93 18.31
CA ARG A 43 -2.03 0.75 17.42
C ARG A 43 -3.27 0.78 16.54
N TYR A 44 -4.05 1.85 16.60
CA TYR A 44 -5.17 2.08 15.69
C TYR A 44 -4.68 2.20 14.25
N PHE A 45 -5.14 1.30 13.38
CA PHE A 45 -4.69 1.16 12.01
C PHE A 45 -5.84 1.41 11.03
N SER A 46 -5.60 2.21 9.99
CA SER A 46 -6.59 2.57 8.97
C SER A 46 -6.13 2.10 7.59
N PHE A 47 -6.99 1.44 6.82
CA PHE A 47 -6.58 0.84 5.55
C PHE A 47 -7.65 0.97 4.45
N ASP A 48 -7.17 1.07 3.21
CA ASP A 48 -8.00 1.00 2.01
C ASP A 48 -7.98 -0.44 1.50
N VAL A 49 -9.10 -0.93 0.97
CA VAL A 49 -9.17 -2.25 0.35
C VAL A 49 -9.40 -2.12 -1.15
N LYS A 50 -8.74 -2.98 -1.93
CA LYS A 50 -8.91 -3.02 -3.38
C LYS A 50 -8.95 -4.45 -3.89
N GLU A 51 -9.47 -4.64 -5.09
CA GLU A 51 -9.61 -5.96 -5.69
C GLU A 51 -9.08 -5.98 -7.12
N LYS A 52 -8.24 -6.96 -7.43
CA LYS A 52 -7.92 -7.33 -8.82
C LYS A 52 -8.90 -8.43 -9.25
N ARG A 53 -10.01 -8.03 -9.88
CA ARG A 53 -11.05 -8.98 -10.32
C ARG A 53 -10.78 -9.63 -11.67
N GLN A 54 -9.95 -9.00 -12.49
CA GLN A 54 -9.68 -9.41 -13.87
C GLN A 54 -8.32 -8.92 -14.32
N ARG A 55 -7.82 -9.53 -15.39
CA ARG A 55 -6.60 -9.11 -16.07
C ARG A 55 -6.75 -7.71 -16.67
N TYR A 56 -5.68 -6.93 -16.67
CA TYR A 56 -5.69 -5.60 -17.29
C TYR A 56 -5.55 -5.73 -18.81
N ALA A 57 -6.38 -4.99 -19.56
CA ALA A 57 -6.14 -4.79 -20.98
C ALA A 57 -4.92 -3.87 -21.17
N THR A 58 -3.75 -4.48 -21.37
CA THR A 58 -2.44 -3.78 -21.45
C THR A 58 -2.40 -2.68 -22.50
N LYS A 59 -3.13 -2.84 -23.61
CA LYS A 59 -3.30 -1.81 -24.65
C LYS A 59 -3.88 -0.47 -24.16
N ASN A 60 -4.58 -0.46 -23.02
CA ASN A 60 -5.20 0.74 -22.45
C ASN A 60 -4.26 1.51 -21.52
N TRP A 61 -3.02 1.05 -21.37
CA TRP A 61 -2.04 1.60 -20.44
C TRP A 61 -0.71 1.81 -21.15
N PRO A 62 0.12 2.77 -20.70
CA PRO A 62 1.47 2.91 -21.19
C PRO A 62 2.25 1.61 -21.05
N ARG A 63 3.24 1.40 -21.92
CA ARG A 63 4.14 0.25 -21.82
C ARG A 63 4.83 0.28 -20.47
N THR A 64 4.90 -0.90 -19.85
CA THR A 64 5.52 -1.14 -18.55
C THR A 64 6.25 -2.47 -18.59
N ASP A 65 7.32 -2.58 -17.81
CA ASP A 65 8.09 -3.83 -17.67
C ASP A 65 7.46 -4.78 -16.64
N ILE A 66 6.40 -4.33 -15.94
CA ILE A 66 5.65 -5.14 -14.99
C ILE A 66 4.80 -6.17 -15.74
N PRO A 67 4.98 -7.49 -15.52
CA PRO A 67 4.14 -8.51 -16.12
C PRO A 67 2.67 -8.34 -15.73
N GLU A 68 1.75 -8.55 -16.67
CA GLU A 68 0.30 -8.32 -16.45
C GLU A 68 -0.25 -9.08 -15.23
N ALA A 69 0.26 -10.30 -14.98
CA ALA A 69 -0.11 -11.09 -13.82
C ALA A 69 0.09 -10.33 -12.50
N HIS A 70 1.17 -9.53 -12.41
CA HIS A 70 1.55 -8.78 -11.22
C HIS A 70 1.21 -7.28 -11.30
N LEU A 71 0.83 -6.78 -12.47
CA LEU A 71 0.41 -5.39 -12.62
C LEU A 71 -0.85 -5.13 -11.79
N PHE A 72 -0.81 -4.06 -10.99
CA PHE A 72 -1.97 -3.50 -10.32
C PHE A 72 -2.02 -1.99 -10.46
N ILE A 73 -3.23 -1.45 -10.59
CA ILE A 73 -3.43 -0.03 -10.88
C ILE A 73 -4.29 0.61 -9.81
N ILE A 74 -3.70 1.57 -9.10
CA ILE A 74 -4.36 2.34 -8.04
C ILE A 74 -4.54 3.80 -8.43
N ASP A 75 -5.56 4.45 -7.88
CA ASP A 75 -5.71 5.91 -8.00
C ASP A 75 -4.61 6.59 -7.18
N ASP A 76 -3.93 7.58 -7.75
CA ASP A 76 -2.95 8.41 -7.03
C ASP A 76 -3.56 9.06 -5.78
N LEU A 77 -4.84 9.47 -5.89
CA LEU A 77 -5.61 9.99 -4.76
C LEU A 77 -5.78 8.95 -3.64
N ALA A 78 -5.97 7.67 -3.96
CA ALA A 78 -6.09 6.62 -2.94
C ALA A 78 -4.76 6.42 -2.21
N ALA A 79 -3.64 6.44 -2.93
CA ALA A 79 -2.30 6.41 -2.32
C ALA A 79 -2.10 7.61 -1.38
N ARG A 80 -2.43 8.84 -1.82
CA ARG A 80 -2.31 10.03 -0.97
C ARG A 80 -3.23 10.01 0.25
N LYS A 81 -4.43 9.42 0.15
CA LYS A 81 -5.28 9.19 1.33
C LYS A 81 -4.58 8.30 2.35
N LEU A 82 -3.88 7.24 1.91
CA LEU A 82 -3.13 6.37 2.82
C LEU A 82 -2.03 7.15 3.55
N LEU A 83 -1.29 8.00 2.82
CA LEU A 83 -0.25 8.85 3.41
C LEU A 83 -0.79 9.82 4.46
N ALA A 84 -2.00 10.34 4.28
CA ALA A 84 -2.64 11.23 5.26
C ALA A 84 -2.96 10.54 6.60
N TYR A 85 -2.90 9.20 6.66
CA TYR A 85 -3.09 8.39 7.87
C TYR A 85 -1.80 7.68 8.30
N ALA A 86 -0.67 8.00 7.68
CA ALA A 86 0.63 7.44 8.03
C ALA A 86 1.04 7.81 9.47
N PRO A 87 1.86 6.99 10.14
CA PRO A 87 2.38 5.70 9.68
C PRO A 87 1.39 4.52 9.86
N ASN A 88 0.25 4.72 10.50
CA ASN A 88 -0.69 3.64 10.83
C ASN A 88 -1.71 3.39 9.72
N SER A 89 -1.19 3.18 8.52
CA SER A 89 -2.03 2.88 7.38
C SER A 89 -1.36 1.96 6.36
N GLY A 90 -2.19 1.39 5.49
CA GLY A 90 -1.73 0.53 4.41
C GLY A 90 -2.84 0.14 3.44
N LEU A 91 -2.45 -0.52 2.36
CA LEU A 91 -3.35 -1.01 1.32
C LEU A 91 -3.45 -2.53 1.41
N VAL A 92 -4.67 -3.06 1.41
CA VAL A 92 -4.89 -4.50 1.23
C VAL A 92 -5.53 -4.74 -0.13
N VAL A 93 -4.94 -5.62 -0.93
CA VAL A 93 -5.44 -6.02 -2.24
C VAL A 93 -5.84 -7.49 -2.19
N ARG A 94 -7.08 -7.80 -2.57
CA ARG A 94 -7.48 -9.17 -2.91
C ARG A 94 -7.27 -9.39 -4.41
N ASP A 95 -6.34 -10.26 -4.76
CA ASP A 95 -6.14 -10.71 -6.13
C ASP A 95 -7.01 -11.94 -6.41
N ASN A 96 -8.19 -11.70 -6.99
CA ASN A 96 -9.15 -12.77 -7.29
C ASN A 96 -8.66 -13.69 -8.41
N ILE A 97 -7.67 -13.28 -9.21
CA ILE A 97 -7.14 -14.09 -10.31
C ILE A 97 -6.29 -15.23 -9.73
N HIS A 98 -5.46 -14.90 -8.73
CA HIS A 98 -4.54 -15.85 -8.11
C HIS A 98 -5.01 -16.35 -6.74
N GLN A 99 -6.16 -15.86 -6.24
CA GLN A 99 -6.72 -16.17 -4.93
C GLN A 99 -5.72 -15.88 -3.80
N LEU A 100 -5.18 -14.65 -3.82
CA LEU A 100 -4.20 -14.16 -2.86
C LEU A 100 -4.65 -12.86 -2.24
N TYR A 101 -4.15 -12.58 -1.04
CA TYR A 101 -4.21 -11.27 -0.41
C TYR A 101 -2.82 -10.67 -0.39
N ILE A 102 -2.72 -9.38 -0.68
CA ILE A 102 -1.46 -8.66 -0.69
C ILE A 102 -1.61 -7.43 0.21
N PHE A 103 -0.73 -7.31 1.19
CA PHE A 103 -0.64 -6.15 2.06
C PHE A 103 0.56 -5.29 1.66
N PHE A 104 0.32 -3.99 1.52
CA PHE A 104 1.35 -2.98 1.44
C PHE A 104 1.27 -2.09 2.66
N SER A 105 2.36 -2.02 3.44
CA SER A 105 2.52 -0.93 4.41
C SER A 105 2.61 0.41 3.67
N VAL A 106 2.39 1.52 4.38
CA VAL A 106 2.57 2.84 3.77
C VAL A 106 4.04 3.08 3.36
N ALA A 107 5.01 2.52 4.08
CA ALA A 107 6.42 2.57 3.68
C ALA A 107 6.64 1.83 2.36
N ASP A 108 6.21 0.56 2.28
CA ASP A 108 6.37 -0.25 1.07
C ASP A 108 5.70 0.38 -0.14
N LEU A 109 4.45 0.85 0.02
CA LEU A 109 3.69 1.45 -1.07
C LEU A 109 4.38 2.70 -1.65
N PHE A 110 5.04 3.49 -0.80
CA PHE A 110 5.64 4.76 -1.19
C PHE A 110 7.12 4.68 -1.54
N LEU A 111 7.82 3.63 -1.12
CA LEU A 111 9.22 3.42 -1.45
C LEU A 111 9.41 2.49 -2.65
N MET A 112 8.46 1.58 -2.94
CA MET A 112 8.59 0.69 -4.09
C MET A 112 8.60 1.44 -5.45
N PRO A 113 9.31 0.90 -6.46
CA PRO A 113 9.22 1.37 -7.84
C PRO A 113 7.78 1.39 -8.34
N ARG A 114 7.42 2.46 -9.06
CA ARG A 114 6.09 2.64 -9.64
C ARG A 114 6.14 3.54 -10.86
N GLN A 115 5.24 3.28 -11.79
CA GLN A 115 5.02 4.18 -12.93
C GLN A 115 3.77 5.03 -12.65
N ARG A 116 3.92 6.36 -12.71
CA ARG A 116 2.80 7.31 -12.55
C ARG A 116 2.29 7.70 -13.92
N VAL A 117 0.98 7.60 -14.12
CA VAL A 117 0.34 7.91 -15.41
C VAL A 117 -0.91 8.75 -15.19
N ASN A 118 -1.18 9.66 -16.12
CA ASN A 118 -2.40 10.45 -16.15
C ASN A 118 -3.40 9.80 -17.10
N ARG A 119 -4.62 9.58 -16.63
CA ARG A 119 -5.71 9.03 -17.44
C ARG A 119 -6.80 10.07 -17.64
N ASN A 120 -7.09 10.36 -18.90
CA ASN A 120 -8.24 11.18 -19.26
C ASN A 120 -9.53 10.51 -18.79
N ILE A 121 -10.40 11.30 -18.17
CA ILE A 121 -11.75 10.91 -17.78
C ILE A 121 -12.76 11.86 -18.42
N ARG A 122 -13.85 11.28 -18.92
CA ARG A 122 -15.05 12.02 -19.33
C ARG A 122 -16.20 11.52 -18.48
N LYS A 123 -16.51 12.27 -17.41
CA LYS A 123 -17.75 12.10 -16.61
C LYS A 123 -18.64 13.32 -16.88
N LYS A 124 -19.24 13.91 -15.85
CA LYS A 124 -19.95 15.21 -15.94
C LYS A 124 -19.02 16.39 -16.25
N VAL A 125 -17.71 16.21 -16.08
CA VAL A 125 -16.65 17.18 -16.41
C VAL A 125 -15.51 16.40 -17.05
N GLN A 126 -14.83 17.00 -18.04
CA GLN A 126 -13.57 16.48 -18.58
C GLN A 126 -12.46 16.72 -17.56
N GLY A 127 -11.62 15.72 -17.31
CA GLY A 127 -10.54 15.86 -16.35
C GLY A 127 -9.49 14.77 -16.46
N ILE A 128 -8.51 14.85 -15.56
CA ILE A 128 -7.39 13.92 -15.48
C ILE A 128 -7.45 13.22 -14.12
N LYS A 129 -7.27 11.90 -14.12
CA LYS A 129 -7.00 11.11 -12.92
C LYS A 129 -5.58 10.60 -12.94
N GLY A 130 -4.80 10.93 -11.92
CA GLY A 130 -3.51 10.29 -11.65
C GLY A 130 -3.71 8.82 -11.24
N LYS A 131 -2.86 7.95 -11.77
CA LYS A 131 -2.84 6.52 -11.52
C LYS A 131 -1.41 6.08 -11.24
N TRP A 132 -1.25 5.10 -10.36
CA TRP A 132 0.01 4.39 -10.20
C TRP A 132 -0.15 2.98 -10.77
N MET A 133 0.80 2.58 -11.58
CA MET A 133 1.01 1.21 -12.03
C MET A 133 2.10 0.62 -11.14
N ILE A 134 1.73 -0.37 -10.34
CA ILE A 134 2.56 -0.98 -9.31
C ILE A 134 2.66 -2.50 -9.53
N ASP A 135 3.71 -3.10 -8.97
CA ASP A 135 3.95 -4.54 -9.02
C ASP A 135 3.49 -5.20 -7.72
N LEU A 136 2.54 -6.15 -7.81
CA LEU A 136 2.00 -6.85 -6.65
C LEU A 136 3.04 -7.67 -5.87
N ARG A 137 4.17 -8.02 -6.50
CA ARG A 137 5.25 -8.78 -5.84
C ARG A 137 5.98 -7.97 -4.77
N ASN A 138 5.82 -6.66 -4.76
CA ASN A 138 6.41 -5.77 -3.76
C ASN A 138 5.60 -5.68 -2.46
N GLY A 139 4.45 -6.36 -2.38
CA GLY A 139 3.65 -6.44 -1.17
C GLY A 139 3.83 -7.78 -0.46
N GLN A 140 3.47 -7.82 0.82
CA GLN A 140 3.46 -9.04 1.60
C GLN A 140 2.28 -9.92 1.17
N VAL A 141 2.55 -11.17 0.78
CA VAL A 141 1.55 -12.08 0.19
C VAL A 141 1.02 -13.05 1.23
N PHE A 142 -0.30 -13.19 1.29
CA PHE A 142 -1.01 -14.09 2.19
C PHE A 142 -2.01 -14.96 1.44
N LYS A 143 -2.23 -16.18 1.94
CA LYS A 143 -3.22 -17.13 1.41
C LYS A 143 -4.61 -16.94 2.02
N GLU A 144 -4.65 -16.36 3.20
CA GLU A 144 -5.88 -16.21 3.99
C GLU A 144 -6.00 -14.79 4.51
N LEU A 145 -7.23 -14.31 4.62
CA LEU A 145 -7.50 -12.97 5.12
C LEU A 145 -7.03 -12.80 6.58
N ALA A 146 -7.20 -13.82 7.43
CA ALA A 146 -6.75 -13.76 8.82
C ALA A 146 -5.25 -13.46 8.93
N ALA A 147 -4.44 -14.05 8.05
CA ALA A 147 -3.00 -13.85 8.03
C ALA A 147 -2.60 -12.42 7.63
N VAL A 148 -3.42 -11.70 6.86
CA VAL A 148 -3.21 -10.27 6.57
C VAL A 148 -3.21 -9.45 7.85
N PHE A 149 -4.13 -9.72 8.77
CA PHE A 149 -4.23 -8.98 10.03
C PHE A 149 -3.09 -9.30 11.00
N ILE A 150 -2.55 -10.52 10.94
CA ILE A 150 -1.28 -10.87 11.61
C ILE A 150 -0.15 -10.01 11.03
N GLY A 151 0.00 -9.95 9.71
CA GLY A 151 1.01 -9.12 9.05
C GLY A 151 0.89 -7.62 9.36
N ILE A 152 -0.34 -7.10 9.49
CA ILE A 152 -0.57 -5.72 9.97
C ILE A 152 -0.08 -5.56 11.41
N SER A 153 -0.34 -6.52 12.28
CA SER A 153 0.14 -6.48 13.67
C SER A 153 1.67 -6.51 13.75
N ASP A 154 2.32 -7.33 12.91
CA ASP A 154 3.78 -7.41 12.81
C ASP A 154 4.37 -6.10 12.32
N TYR A 155 3.77 -5.49 11.30
CA TYR A 155 4.13 -4.14 10.85
C TYR A 155 4.02 -3.10 11.97
N LEU A 156 2.93 -3.12 12.75
CA LEU A 156 2.75 -2.21 13.87
C LEU A 156 3.80 -2.42 14.98
N ASN A 157 4.29 -3.65 15.16
CA ASN A 157 5.35 -3.98 16.11
C ASN A 157 6.71 -3.47 15.64
N GLN A 158 6.99 -3.51 14.33
CA GLN A 158 8.26 -3.12 13.73
C GLN A 158 8.29 -1.65 13.27
N ARG A 159 7.18 -0.92 13.42
CA ARG A 159 7.00 0.43 12.85
C ARG A 159 8.08 1.41 13.26
N GLU A 160 8.53 1.37 14.51
CA GLU A 160 9.61 2.26 14.96
C GLU A 160 10.90 2.01 14.18
N ASP A 161 11.27 0.74 14.04
CA ASP A 161 12.46 0.37 13.28
C ASP A 161 12.35 0.76 11.81
N ILE A 162 11.22 0.47 11.18
CA ILE A 162 10.96 0.77 9.76
C ILE A 162 11.16 2.26 9.45
N PHE A 163 10.71 3.15 10.32
CA PHE A 163 10.73 4.59 10.04
C PHE A 163 11.93 5.32 10.64
N LEU A 164 12.53 4.81 11.72
CA LEU A 164 13.50 5.57 12.52
C LEU A 164 14.85 4.87 12.72
N ASN A 165 14.91 3.54 12.70
CA ASN A 165 16.14 2.82 13.07
C ASN A 165 16.82 2.08 11.90
N ILE A 166 16.06 1.71 10.85
CA ILE A 166 16.66 1.17 9.62
C ILE A 166 17.33 2.32 8.87
N LEU A 167 18.66 2.31 8.85
CA LEU A 167 19.48 3.35 8.21
C LEU A 167 19.73 3.07 6.72
N GLU A 168 19.72 1.79 6.33
CA GLU A 168 19.86 1.38 4.94
C GLU A 168 18.60 1.72 4.13
N CYS A 169 18.68 1.59 2.79
CA CYS A 169 17.47 1.66 1.95
C CYS A 169 16.46 0.62 2.42
N TYR A 170 15.28 1.08 2.84
CA TYR A 170 14.24 0.19 3.36
C TYR A 170 13.62 -0.65 2.24
N GLY A 171 13.49 -1.95 2.50
CA GLY A 171 12.86 -2.92 1.61
C GLY A 171 13.79 -3.42 0.50
N SER A 172 13.30 -4.45 -0.21
CA SER A 172 13.93 -4.95 -1.43
C SER A 172 12.85 -5.17 -2.46
N TYR A 173 12.75 -4.27 -3.43
CA TYR A 173 11.63 -4.25 -4.36
C TYR A 173 12.00 -4.88 -5.71
N PHE A 174 11.04 -5.61 -6.29
CA PHE A 174 11.19 -6.29 -7.56
C PHE A 174 11.53 -5.30 -8.68
N GLY A 175 12.60 -5.62 -9.42
CA GLY A 175 13.10 -4.78 -10.52
C GLY A 175 13.91 -3.58 -10.07
N GLU A 176 14.05 -3.33 -8.76
CA GLU A 176 14.93 -2.31 -8.23
C GLU A 176 16.37 -2.82 -8.12
N LYS A 177 17.33 -1.92 -8.35
CA LYS A 177 18.75 -2.17 -8.09
C LYS A 177 19.24 -1.16 -7.07
N ILE A 178 19.46 -1.61 -5.83
CA ILE A 178 20.11 -0.81 -4.79
C ILE A 178 21.62 -0.96 -5.00
N GLY A 179 22.25 0.11 -5.49
CA GLY A 179 23.70 0.15 -5.73
C GLY A 179 24.48 0.63 -4.49
N LYS A 180 25.77 0.31 -4.44
CA LYS A 180 26.70 1.01 -3.54
C LYS A 180 27.13 2.32 -4.21
N GLY A 181 27.12 3.42 -3.47
CA GLY A 181 27.51 4.73 -3.99
C GLY A 181 27.70 5.76 -2.87
N GLY A 182 28.25 6.92 -3.22
CA GLY A 182 28.66 7.95 -2.26
C GLY A 182 30.09 7.75 -1.74
N ILE A 183 30.60 8.74 -1.02
CA ILE A 183 31.88 8.70 -0.31
C ILE A 183 31.57 8.37 1.15
N GLU A 184 32.41 7.57 1.80
CA GLU A 184 32.31 7.34 3.24
C GLU A 184 32.38 8.68 4.00
N ARG A 185 31.39 8.92 4.85
CA ARG A 185 31.32 10.15 5.65
C ARG A 185 31.84 9.87 7.05
N HIS A 186 32.80 10.69 7.49
CA HIS A 186 33.33 10.65 8.84
C HIS A 186 32.52 11.58 9.77
N PRO A 187 32.39 11.25 11.06
CA PRO A 187 31.64 12.05 12.03
C PRO A 187 32.06 13.53 12.07
N ASP A 188 33.34 13.82 11.83
CA ASP A 188 33.88 15.19 11.85
C ASP A 188 33.32 16.09 10.74
N HIS A 189 32.73 15.50 9.69
CA HIS A 189 32.09 16.24 8.59
C HIS A 189 30.61 16.57 8.87
N TRP A 190 30.02 15.99 9.92
CA TRP A 190 28.58 16.08 10.19
C TRP A 190 28.13 17.51 10.51
N ALA A 191 28.95 18.27 11.24
CA ALA A 191 28.64 19.67 11.58
C ALA A 191 28.55 20.55 10.33
N ILE A 192 29.42 20.31 9.35
CA ILE A 192 29.42 21.01 8.06
C ILE A 192 28.20 20.58 7.25
N ASP A 193 27.97 19.27 7.11
CA ASP A 193 26.86 18.71 6.35
C ASP A 193 25.48 19.17 6.89
N VAL A 194 25.31 19.27 8.22
CA VAL A 194 24.07 19.80 8.83
C VAL A 194 23.88 21.29 8.54
N SER A 195 24.96 22.07 8.51
CA SER A 195 24.89 23.51 8.20
C SER A 195 24.62 23.80 6.73
N GLU A 196 24.99 22.88 5.83
CA GLU A 196 24.79 23.04 4.38
C GLU A 196 23.43 22.52 3.89
N THR A 197 22.74 21.68 4.68
CA THR A 197 21.50 21.01 4.28
C THR A 197 20.24 21.47 5.03
N ARG A 198 20.35 22.47 5.92
CA ARG A 198 19.23 23.04 6.69
C ARG A 198 19.04 24.54 6.45
#